data_AF-A0A7C4TVS2-F1
#
_entry.id   AF-A0A7C4TVS2-F1
#
_cell.length_a   1.000
_cell.length_b   1.000
_cell.length_c   1.000
_cell.angle_alpha   90.00
_cell.angle_beta   90.00
_cell.angle_gamma   90.00
#
_symmetry.space_group_name_H-M   'P 1'
#
loop_
_entity.id
_entity.type
_entity.pdbx_description
1 polymer ?
#
loop_
_entity_poly.entity_id
_entity_poly.type
_entity_poly.pdbx_seq_one_letter_code
_entity_poly.pdbx_strand_id
1 'polypeptide(L)'
;MSVISRINTQEARYNPEAVFEGPEQLVAEVALTRGQKLAALEQWAKSIGLRLDATAEGMPPSGREHDEAELLRRVRLAEDRLLAQSSDLS
;
A
#
# COMPACT_ATOMS: atom_id res chain seq x y z
N MET A 1 5.31 4.14 -26.68
CA MET A 1 5.96 2.85 -26.39
C MET A 1 5.29 2.26 -25.17
N SER A 2 4.46 1.23 -25.35
CA SER A 2 3.77 0.57 -24.24
C SER A 2 4.69 -0.48 -23.66
N VAL A 3 5.46 -0.10 -22.64
CA VAL A 3 6.10 -1.10 -21.77
C VAL A 3 4.94 -1.74 -21.02
N ILE A 4 4.47 -2.89 -21.50
CA ILE A 4 3.58 -3.75 -20.73
C ILE A 4 4.44 -4.27 -19.59
N SER A 5 4.55 -3.48 -18.52
CA SER A 5 5.11 -3.94 -17.26
C SER A 5 4.27 -5.15 -16.87
N ARG A 6 4.86 -6.36 -16.97
CA ARG A 6 4.27 -7.58 -16.43
C ARG A 6 4.29 -7.46 -14.92
N ILE A 7 3.40 -6.65 -14.36
CA ILE A 7 3.19 -6.60 -12.93
C ILE A 7 2.64 -7.95 -12.55
N ASN A 8 3.37 -8.64 -11.68
CA ASN A 8 2.91 -9.87 -11.08
C ASN A 8 1.77 -9.52 -10.13
N THR A 9 0.53 -9.62 -10.61
CA THR A 9 -0.67 -9.23 -9.85
C THR A 9 -0.86 -10.04 -8.57
N GLN A 10 -0.31 -11.27 -8.50
CA GLN A 10 -0.27 -12.03 -7.26
C GLN A 10 0.71 -11.40 -6.26
N GLU A 11 1.92 -11.06 -6.71
CA GLU A 11 2.93 -10.43 -5.86
C GLU A 11 2.50 -9.04 -5.41
N ALA A 12 1.88 -8.25 -6.29
CA ALA A 12 1.27 -6.97 -5.97
C ALA A 12 0.18 -7.09 -4.88
N ARG A 13 -0.50 -8.24 -4.80
CA ARG A 13 -1.55 -8.49 -3.80
C ARG A 13 -0.99 -8.93 -2.45
N TYR A 14 0.02 -9.81 -2.45
CA TYR A 14 0.56 -10.39 -1.22
C TYR A 14 1.74 -9.61 -0.64
N ASN A 15 2.53 -8.98 -1.51
CA ASN A 15 3.70 -8.19 -1.17
C ASN A 15 3.79 -6.90 -2.01
N PRO A 16 2.84 -5.97 -1.84
CA PRO A 16 2.78 -4.74 -2.62
C PRO A 16 4.04 -3.88 -2.48
N GLU A 17 4.72 -3.89 -1.33
CA GLU A 17 5.96 -3.16 -1.09
C GLU A 17 7.18 -3.68 -1.88
N ALA A 18 7.14 -4.92 -2.36
CA ALA A 18 8.18 -5.46 -3.24
C ALA A 18 7.95 -5.08 -4.71
N VAL A 19 6.71 -4.72 -5.06
CA VAL A 19 6.31 -4.41 -6.44
C VAL A 19 6.21 -2.90 -6.68
N PHE A 20 5.86 -2.15 -5.65
CA PHE A 20 5.64 -0.70 -5.72
C PHE A 20 6.50 0.01 -4.69
N GLU A 21 7.10 1.13 -5.10
CA GLU A 21 7.87 2.00 -4.20
C GLU A 21 6.97 2.82 -3.27
N GLY A 22 5.67 2.91 -3.58
CA GLY A 22 4.71 3.62 -2.74
C GLY A 22 3.24 3.32 -3.09
N PRO A 23 2.33 3.60 -2.16
CA PRO A 23 0.90 3.36 -2.33
C PRO A 23 0.28 4.17 -3.48
N GLU A 24 0.83 5.32 -3.82
CA GLU A 24 0.37 6.14 -4.95
C GLU A 24 0.60 5.44 -6.29
N GLN A 25 1.70 4.70 -6.41
CA GLN A 25 2.04 3.95 -7.61
C GLN A 25 1.08 2.77 -7.81
N LEU A 26 0.73 2.10 -6.72
CA LEU A 26 -0.29 1.05 -6.68
C LEU A 26 -1.68 1.60 -7.08
N VAL A 27 -2.06 2.78 -6.59
CA VAL A 27 -3.32 3.44 -6.99
C VAL A 27 -3.31 3.83 -8.46
N ALA A 28 -2.18 4.32 -8.98
CA ALA A 28 -2.02 4.71 -10.37
C ALA A 28 -1.98 3.50 -11.34
N GLU A 29 -1.69 2.30 -10.84
CA GLU A 29 -1.52 1.11 -11.67
C GLU A 29 -2.81 0.72 -12.41
N VAL A 30 -2.74 0.55 -13.72
CA VAL A 30 -3.90 0.24 -14.56
C VAL A 30 -4.16 -1.28 -14.62
N ALA A 31 -3.14 -2.09 -14.39
CA ALA A 31 -3.22 -3.55 -14.41
C ALA A 31 -4.02 -4.16 -13.25
N LEU A 32 -4.26 -3.40 -12.18
CA LEU A 32 -5.01 -3.84 -11.00
C LEU A 32 -6.43 -3.29 -11.01
N THR A 33 -7.39 -4.16 -10.76
CA THR A 33 -8.78 -3.73 -10.48
C THR A 33 -8.86 -3.02 -9.14
N ARG A 34 -9.89 -2.19 -8.95
CA ARG A 34 -10.10 -1.46 -7.69
C ARG A 34 -10.11 -2.39 -6.46
N GLY A 35 -10.79 -3.54 -6.55
CA GLY A 35 -10.83 -4.51 -5.46
C GLY A 35 -9.45 -5.11 -5.15
N GLN A 36 -8.63 -5.33 -6.18
CA GLN A 36 -7.25 -5.78 -6.00
C GLN A 36 -6.37 -4.70 -5.37
N LYS A 37 -6.56 -3.43 -5.76
CA LYS A 37 -5.86 -2.29 -5.15
C LYS A 37 -6.20 -2.14 -3.68
N LEU A 38 -7.49 -2.22 -3.32
CA LEU A 38 -7.93 -2.17 -1.92
C LEU A 38 -7.35 -3.33 -1.12
N ALA A 39 -7.45 -4.56 -1.63
CA ALA A 39 -6.88 -5.73 -0.95
C ALA A 39 -5.36 -5.62 -0.76
N ALA A 40 -4.64 -5.08 -1.74
CA ALA A 40 -3.21 -4.85 -1.65
C ALA A 40 -2.86 -3.74 -0.64
N LEU A 41 -3.59 -2.61 -0.63
CA LEU A 41 -3.41 -1.55 0.35
C LEU A 41 -3.71 -2.02 1.78
N GLU A 42 -4.77 -2.81 1.98
CA GLU A 42 -5.11 -3.40 3.28
C GLU A 42 -4.00 -4.34 3.76
N GLN A 43 -3.48 -5.18 2.86
CA GLN A 43 -2.35 -6.06 3.16
C GLN A 43 -1.09 -5.27 3.51
N TRP A 44 -0.82 -4.18 2.78
CA TRP A 44 0.31 -3.30 3.06
C TRP A 44 0.21 -2.65 4.43
N ALA A 45 -0.97 -2.13 4.78
CA ALA A 45 -1.23 -1.54 6.09
C ALA A 45 -1.01 -2.54 7.23
N LYS A 46 -1.42 -3.80 7.05
CA LYS A 46 -1.17 -4.88 8.02
C LYS A 46 0.32 -5.19 8.17
N SER A 47 1.06 -5.29 7.07
CA SER A 47 2.51 -5.53 7.11
C SER A 47 3.27 -4.42 7.85
N ILE A 48 2.93 -3.15 7.59
CA ILE A 48 3.53 -2.00 8.29
C ILE A 48 3.14 -2.00 9.77
N GLY A 49 1.86 -2.25 10.08
CA GLY A 49 1.39 -2.34 11.47
C GLY A 49 2.14 -3.41 12.27
N LEU A 50 2.34 -4.60 11.69
CA LEU A 50 3.12 -5.67 12.31
C LEU A 50 4.59 -5.27 12.56
N ARG A 51 5.20 -4.51 11.66
CA ARG A 51 6.58 -4.02 11.84
C ARG A 51 6.66 -2.94 12.92
N LEU A 52 5.70 -2.01 12.95
CA LEU A 52 5.61 -0.99 14.00
C LEU A 52 5.38 -1.65 15.38
N ASP A 53 4.48 -2.62 15.47
CA ASP A 53 4.23 -3.38 16.71
C ASP A 53 5.47 -4.18 17.13
N ALA A 54 6.16 -4.83 16.18
CA ALA A 54 7.39 -5.57 16.46
C ALA A 54 8.56 -4.66 16.88
N THR A 55 8.59 -3.40 16.46
CA THR A 55 9.63 -2.45 16.84
C THR A 55 9.37 -1.84 18.22
N ALA A 56 8.07 -1.69 18.59
CA ALA A 56 7.64 -1.23 19.90
C ALA A 56 8.02 -2.17 21.06
N GLU A 57 8.21 -3.47 20.81
CA GLU A 57 8.52 -4.48 21.85
C GLU A 57 10.00 -4.53 22.30
N GLY A 58 10.83 -3.52 22.03
CA GLY A 58 12.15 -3.49 22.68
C GLY A 58 13.22 -2.54 22.16
N MET A 59 12.93 -1.62 21.24
CA MET A 59 13.93 -0.66 20.77
C MET A 59 13.42 0.79 20.83
N PRO A 60 14.30 1.76 21.13
CA PRO A 60 13.98 3.17 20.99
C PRO A 60 13.64 3.47 19.51
N PRO A 61 12.73 4.43 19.25
CA PRO A 61 12.31 4.79 17.91
C PRO A 61 13.51 5.20 17.07
N SER A 62 13.97 4.30 16.20
CA SER A 62 14.90 4.65 15.14
C SER A 62 14.10 5.39 14.06
N GLY A 63 14.72 6.31 13.30
CA GLY A 63 14.02 7.12 12.28
C GLY A 63 13.15 6.30 11.29
N ARG A 64 13.43 4.99 11.18
CA ARG A 64 12.66 4.00 10.43
C ARG A 64 11.20 3.86 10.89
N GLU A 65 10.90 3.98 12.19
CA GLU A 65 9.50 3.94 12.67
C GLU A 65 8.72 5.16 12.19
N HIS A 66 9.35 6.32 12.10
CA HIS A 66 8.73 7.53 11.58
C HIS A 66 8.41 7.37 10.09
N ASP A 67 9.36 6.81 9.33
CA ASP A 67 9.17 6.50 7.90
C ASP A 67 8.04 5.47 7.70
N GLU A 68 7.95 4.45 8.56
CA GLU A 68 6.90 3.44 8.49
C GLU A 68 5.53 3.98 8.92
N ALA A 69 5.45 4.83 9.95
CA ALA A 69 4.22 5.49 10.34
C ALA A 69 3.70 6.43 9.23
N GLU A 70 4.59 7.16 8.56
CA GLU A 70 4.22 8.00 7.42
C GLU A 70 3.80 7.16 6.21
N LEU A 71 4.46 6.03 5.96
CA LEU A 71 4.05 5.09 4.91
C LEU A 71 2.65 4.54 5.20
N LEU A 72 2.35 4.14 6.44
CA LEU A 72 1.02 3.69 6.85
C LEU A 72 -0.03 4.76 6.61
N ARG A 73 0.28 6.02 6.94
CA ARG A 73 -0.61 7.15 6.69
C ARG A 73 -0.90 7.32 5.20
N ARG A 74 0.12 7.22 4.34
CA ARG A 74 -0.03 7.31 2.88
C ARG A 74 -0.87 6.15 2.32
N VAL A 75 -0.68 4.94 2.82
CA VAL A 75 -1.48 3.76 2.45
C VAL A 75 -2.96 3.97 2.78
N ARG A 76 -3.27 4.47 3.98
CA ARG A 76 -4.65 4.78 4.39
C ARG A 76 -5.28 5.89 3.57
N LEU A 77 -4.52 6.93 3.24
CA LEU A 77 -5.00 8.02 2.39
C LEU A 77 -5.30 7.54 0.96
N ALA A 78 -4.47 6.65 0.43
CA ALA A 78 -4.70 5.99 -0.85
C ALA A 78 -5.97 5.12 -0.85
N GLU A 79 -6.20 4.38 0.25
CA GLU A 79 -7.41 3.57 0.45
C GLU A 79 -8.67 4.45 0.48
N ASP A 80 -8.66 5.51 1.30
CA ASP A 80 -9.77 6.46 1.42
C ASP A 80 -10.10 7.14 0.08
N ARG A 81 -9.08 7.53 -0.67
CA ARG A 81 -9.24 8.11 -2.02
C ARG A 81 -9.87 7.11 -3.00
N LEU A 82 -9.56 5.82 -2.91
CA LEU A 82 -10.19 4.79 -3.74
C LEU A 82 -11.64 4.51 -3.32
N LEU A 83 -11.96 4.67 -2.04
CA LEU A 83 -13.33 4.60 -1.51
C LEU A 83 -14.16 5.79 -1.97
N ALA A 84 -13.65 7.01 -1.80
CA ALA A 84 -14.31 8.25 -2.22
C ALA A 84 -14.63 8.28 -3.72
N GLN A 85 -13.69 7.83 -4.57
CA GLN A 85 -13.91 7.74 -6.04
C GLN A 85 -15.06 6.81 -6.45
N SER A 86 -15.48 5.87 -5.58
CA SER A 86 -16.62 5.00 -5.88
C SER A 86 -17.97 5.59 -5.47
N SER A 87 -17.98 6.49 -4.48
CA SER A 87 -19.20 7.14 -4.00
C SER A 87 -19.67 8.26 -4.92
N ASP A 88 -18.79 8.80 -5.78
CA ASP A 88 -19.10 9.90 -6.71
C ASP A 88 -19.88 9.46 -7.97
N LEU A 89 -20.07 8.14 -8.16
CA LEU A 89 -20.74 7.53 -9.33
C LEU A 89 -22.16 7.01 -9.04
N SER A 90 -22.80 7.40 -7.92
CA SER A 90 -24.15 6.97 -7.55
C SER A 90 -25.20 8.05 -7.71
#